data_AF-A0A350DFV1-F1
#
_entry.id   AF-A0A350DFV1-F1
#
_cell.length_a   1.000
_cell.length_b   1.000
_cell.length_c   1.000
_cell.angle_alpha   90.00
_cell.angle_beta   90.00
_cell.angle_gamma   90.00
#
_symmetry.space_group_name_H-M   'P 1'
#
loop_
_entity.id
_entity.type
_entity.pdbx_description
1 polymer ?
#
loop_
_entity_poly.entity_id
_entity_poly.type
_entity_poly.pdbx_seq_one_letter_code
_entity_poly.pdbx_strand_id
1 'polypeptide(L)' 'PVADQYALGQALGVQGTPAIILPDGQMVPGFVPPERLVAMLGLEDE' A
#
# COMPACT_ATOMS: atom_id res chain seq x y z
N PRO A 1 17.44 9.86 -1.65
CA PRO A 1 15.97 9.74 -1.48
C PRO A 1 15.35 8.57 -2.26
N VAL A 2 15.40 8.57 -3.60
CA VAL A 2 14.79 7.48 -4.41
C VAL A 2 15.47 6.14 -4.17
N ALA A 3 16.81 6.11 -4.10
CA ALA A 3 17.57 4.88 -3.82
C ALA A 3 17.20 4.29 -2.45
N ASP A 4 17.09 5.13 -1.42
CA ASP A 4 16.73 4.72 -0.07
C ASP A 4 15.29 4.16 -0.02
N GLN A 5 14.35 4.80 -0.72
CA GLN A 5 12.96 4.35 -0.85
C GLN A 5 12.87 3.03 -1.64
N TYR A 6 13.65 2.88 -2.71
CA TYR A 6 13.71 1.65 -3.49
C TYR A 6 14.28 0.48 -2.68
N ALA A 7 15.35 0.71 -1.90
CA ALA A 7 15.92 -0.27 -1.00
C ALA A 7 14.93 -0.66 0.11
N LEU A 8 14.22 0.31 0.70
CA LEU A 8 13.15 0.06 1.67
C LEU A 8 12.03 -0.77 1.06
N GLY A 9 11.57 -0.42 -0.15
CA GLY A 9 10.54 -1.18 -0.86
C GLY A 9 10.96 -2.64 -1.09
N GLN A 10 12.20 -2.88 -1.54
CA GLN A 10 12.74 -4.23 -1.66
C GLN A 10 12.77 -4.97 -0.32
N ALA A 11 13.22 -4.32 0.75
CA ALA A 11 13.28 -4.91 2.09
C ALA A 11 11.89 -5.29 2.64
N LEU A 12 10.85 -4.54 2.24
CA LEU A 12 9.46 -4.81 2.59
C LEU A 12 8.79 -5.83 1.66
N GLY A 13 9.46 -6.29 0.60
CA GLY A 13 8.93 -7.28 -0.34
C GLY A 13 8.08 -6.70 -1.47
N VAL A 14 8.22 -5.41 -1.81
CA VAL A 14 7.54 -4.80 -2.95
C VAL A 14 8.05 -5.41 -4.26
N GLN A 15 7.15 -6.04 -5.02
CA GLN A 15 7.45 -6.72 -6.29
C GLN A 15 7.00 -5.93 -7.54
N GLY A 16 6.29 -4.82 -7.34
CA GLY A 16 5.75 -4.00 -8.42
C GLY A 16 5.01 -2.79 -7.87
N THR A 17 4.62 -1.86 -8.76
CA THR A 17 3.94 -0.62 -8.39
C THR A 17 2.58 -0.50 -9.09
N PRO A 18 1.58 0.12 -8.45
CA PRO A 18 1.63 0.68 -7.09
C PRO A 18 1.62 -0.42 -6.02
N ALA A 19 2.14 -0.10 -4.84
CA ALA A 19 2.10 -0.96 -3.66
C ALA A 19 1.82 -0.08 -2.43
N ILE A 20 0.80 -0.43 -1.65
CA ILE A 20 0.35 0.33 -0.49
C ILE A 20 0.58 -0.53 0.75
N ILE A 21 1.11 0.06 1.81
CA ILE A 21 1.22 -0.58 3.14
C ILE A 21 0.24 0.16 4.05
N LEU A 22 -0.76 -0.56 4.54
CA LEU A 22 -1.82 0.00 5.38
C LEU A 22 -1.34 0.15 6.84
N PRO A 23 -2.03 0.94 7.69
CA PRO A 23 -1.63 1.15 9.09
C PRO A 23 -1.57 -0.13 9.95
N ASP A 24 -2.31 -1.16 9.56
CA ASP A 24 -2.29 -2.49 10.19
C ASP A 24 -1.11 -3.37 9.72
N GLY A 25 -0.28 -2.88 8.80
CA GLY A 25 0.86 -3.59 8.23
C GLY A 25 0.53 -4.45 7.01
N GLN A 26 -0.74 -4.49 6.55
CA GLN A 26 -1.11 -5.22 5.35
C GLN A 26 -0.51 -4.59 4.09
N MET A 27 0.12 -5.41 3.24
CA MET A 27 0.58 -5.00 1.92
C MET A 27 -0.51 -5.23 0.87
N VAL A 28 -0.86 -4.18 0.15
CA VAL A 28 -1.82 -4.21 -0.98
C VAL A 28 -1.06 -3.93 -2.27
N PRO A 29 -0.79 -4.98 -3.08
CA PRO A 29 -0.11 -4.82 -4.37
C PRO A 29 -1.08 -4.44 -5.48
N GLY A 30 -0.60 -3.64 -6.43
CA GLY A 30 -1.34 -3.24 -7.62
C GLY A 30 -2.32 -2.10 -7.36
N PHE A 31 -2.99 -1.69 -8.44
CA PHE A 31 -3.97 -0.61 -8.42
C PHE A 31 -5.20 -1.00 -7.58
N VAL A 32 -5.66 -0.08 -6.74
CA VAL A 32 -6.85 -0.23 -5.90
C VAL A 32 -7.79 0.95 -6.19
N PRO A 33 -9.05 0.69 -6.59
CA PRO A 33 -10.05 1.74 -6.72
C PRO A 33 -10.33 2.47 -5.39
N PRO A 34 -10.67 3.76 -5.40
CA PRO A 34 -10.89 4.55 -4.18
C PRO A 34 -11.92 3.93 -3.22
N GLU A 35 -13.06 3.47 -3.74
CA GLU A 35 -14.15 2.91 -2.93
C GLU A 35 -13.69 1.65 -2.18
N ARG A 36 -12.86 0.82 -2.83
CA ARG A 36 -12.27 -0.36 -2.21
C ARG A 36 -11.23 0.01 -1.16
N LEU A 37 -10.44 1.06 -1.38
CA LEU A 37 -9.45 1.51 -0.42
C LEU A 37 -10.11 2.09 0.84
N VAL A 38 -11.22 2.81 0.69
CA VAL A 38 -12.06 3.30 1.81
C VAL A 38 -12.56 2.13 2.66
N ALA A 39 -13.11 1.09 2.02
CA ALA A 39 -13.55 -0.13 2.69
C ALA A 39 -12.40 -0.83 3.43
N MET A 40 -11.23 -0.96 2.80
CA MET A 40 -10.03 -1.56 3.41
C MET A 40 -9.52 -0.79 4.62
N LEU A 41 -9.67 0.54 4.63
CA LEU A 41 -9.26 1.40 5.74
C LEU A 41 -10.33 1.48 6.86
N GLY A 42 -11.51 0.88 6.66
CA GLY A 42 -12.62 1.00 7.61
C GLY A 42 -13.15 2.42 7.73
N LEU A 43 -13.09 3.20 6.65
CA LEU A 43 -13.51 4.61 6.59
C LEU A 43 -14.87 4.82 5.92
N GLU A 44 -15.68 3.76 5.82
CA GLU A 44 -17.06 3.89 5.35
C GLU A 44 -17.84 4.72 6.38
N ASP A 45 -18.52 5.77 5.95
CA ASP A 45 -19.38 6.59 6.80
C ASP A 45 -20.47 5.69 7.43
N GLU A 46 -20.78 5.88 8.73
CA GLU A 46 -21.96 5.28 9.38
C GLU A 46 -23.28 5.67 8.67
#